data_AF-A0AAN7GQZ6-F1
#
_entry.id   AF-A0AAN7GQZ6-F1
#
_cell.length_a   1.000
_cell.length_b   1.000
_cell.length_c   1.000
_cell.angle_alpha   90.00
_cell.angle_beta   90.00
_cell.angle_gamma   90.00
#
_symmetry.space_group_name_H-M   'P 1'
#
loop_
_entity.id
_entity.type
_entity.pdbx_description
1 polymer ?
#
loop_
_entity_poly.entity_id
_entity_poly.type
_entity_poly.pdbx_seq_one_letter_code
_entity_poly.pdbx_strand_id
1 'polypeptide(L)'
;MIKVSPHDQLLEALKDPGQYPLGQTLLKSTQPAEISRSQQKRLLENEDDIFDSSRKRIVFWETTNKDQDSWTISEVTSHQSLAEHLLQQNGDPKSRHIFIESQNSRAPINCSMVMFQMLLTYHQAGPCFLESIFTFGDSDDPVDACLSQYISDDTLDPQTRLPAIPPLQRSGKQIRHSLLLRSIERAPEAPSDPWSIRQVAAYAAFDVESGHTVFITVKGNDYFQRRITEDIANPPVAVSDQTTQKGHAKIAASFEAFLETVLIYLAWCERDLRWYVRDKENRVREAAVKTRTMPIERSANPVFTASRATTGFSTSTSSEKRGLISSLRIRAPTTSTRPSAPSVQFANDTQLVKQQPSRQQILEKFKYQEYQTLVGLSERFEEAILVIRLNRGALRDITEKHETLMESDDLDAELRDAMRKPICRFIFKVRAIDRRLEIRETQLVSLQTRLIEGKSLYENLLQYRSLQVAQMFAEIGTQSSVTMQSIAYRTERETVSIHVITVVTLLFLPATFLSSFFQSGVLQWQDTQVFTGQWFLRTEVFKLFISICIPMTVLTLLVWMCVSYWGRLQSRRKLAADAGEVAAMPAFLSSPV
;
A
#
# COMPACT_ATOMS: atom_id res chain seq x y z
N MET A 1 17.08 3.82 -65.40
CA MET A 1 16.54 4.08 -64.04
C MET A 1 17.26 5.30 -63.48
N ILE A 2 16.56 6.42 -63.33
CA ILE A 2 17.11 7.63 -62.69
C ILE A 2 17.26 7.29 -61.20
N LYS A 3 18.49 7.29 -60.68
CA LYS A 3 18.72 7.14 -59.23
C LYS A 3 18.19 8.41 -58.56
N VAL A 4 17.05 8.31 -57.89
CA VAL A 4 16.48 9.40 -57.08
C VAL A 4 17.47 9.74 -55.97
N SER A 5 17.80 11.03 -55.82
CA SER A 5 18.74 11.50 -54.78
C SER A 5 18.22 11.13 -53.38
N PRO A 6 19.09 10.76 -52.42
CA PRO A 6 18.68 10.56 -51.02
C PRO A 6 17.95 11.77 -50.43
N HIS A 7 18.32 12.98 -50.85
CA HIS A 7 17.63 14.21 -50.48
C HIS A 7 16.18 14.23 -50.99
N ASP A 8 15.97 13.88 -52.26
CA ASP A 8 14.63 13.86 -52.86
C ASP A 8 13.75 12.75 -52.24
N GLN A 9 14.35 11.60 -51.89
CA GLN A 9 13.67 10.54 -51.16
C GLN A 9 13.23 11.00 -49.76
N LEU A 10 14.06 11.78 -49.07
CA LEU A 10 13.71 12.36 -47.77
C LEU A 10 12.54 13.35 -47.93
N LEU A 11 12.61 14.24 -48.91
CA LEU A 11 11.53 15.19 -49.20
C LEU A 11 10.23 14.50 -49.58
N GLU A 12 10.29 13.39 -50.32
CA GLU A 12 9.11 12.59 -50.65
C GLU A 12 8.51 11.94 -49.41
N ALA A 13 9.34 11.37 -48.53
CA ALA A 13 8.87 10.78 -47.27
C ALA A 13 8.21 11.83 -46.34
N LEU A 14 8.64 13.09 -46.41
CA LEU A 14 8.05 14.18 -45.62
C LEU A 14 6.67 14.62 -46.12
N LYS A 15 6.28 14.27 -47.36
CA LYS A 15 4.92 14.55 -47.87
C LYS A 15 3.87 13.66 -47.22
N ASP A 16 4.26 12.45 -46.79
CA ASP A 16 3.38 11.50 -46.11
C ASP A 16 4.01 11.02 -44.79
N PRO A 17 4.08 11.89 -43.77
CA PRO A 17 4.70 11.56 -42.49
C PRO A 17 3.98 10.41 -41.74
N GLY A 18 2.71 10.14 -42.06
CA GLY A 18 1.92 9.05 -41.48
C GLY A 18 2.53 7.66 -41.70
N GLN A 19 3.45 7.53 -42.67
CA GLN A 19 4.14 6.27 -42.94
C GLN A 19 5.25 5.95 -41.94
N TYR A 20 5.69 6.88 -41.07
CA TYR A 20 6.72 6.57 -40.08
C TYR A 20 6.26 5.48 -39.10
N PRO A 21 7.09 4.47 -38.79
CA PRO A 21 8.47 4.25 -39.24
C PRO A 21 8.65 3.47 -40.56
N LEU A 22 7.58 2.92 -41.16
CA LEU A 22 7.65 2.10 -42.38
C LEU A 22 8.06 2.85 -43.66
N GLY A 23 7.74 4.14 -43.75
CA GLY A 23 8.03 5.01 -44.90
C GLY A 23 9.48 5.49 -44.98
N GLN A 24 10.30 5.19 -43.96
CA GLN A 24 11.70 5.56 -43.94
C GLN A 24 12.55 4.62 -44.80
N THR A 25 12.37 4.72 -46.12
CA THR A 25 13.17 4.00 -47.13
C THR A 25 14.67 4.30 -47.04
N LEU A 26 15.06 5.42 -46.42
CA LEU A 26 16.45 5.80 -46.18
C LEU A 26 17.08 5.14 -44.95
N LEU A 27 16.27 4.61 -44.03
CA LEU A 27 16.76 3.86 -42.88
C LEU A 27 16.82 2.38 -43.24
N LYS A 28 18.05 1.86 -43.35
CA LYS A 28 18.29 0.42 -43.23
C LYS A 28 18.17 0.06 -41.74
N SER A 29 16.93 0.02 -41.26
CA SER A 29 16.63 -0.38 -39.90
C SER A 29 17.26 -1.75 -39.64
N THR A 30 18.08 -1.84 -38.58
CA THR A 30 18.57 -3.10 -38.02
C THR A 30 17.43 -3.91 -37.40
N GLN A 31 16.30 -3.26 -37.08
CA GLN A 31 15.12 -3.91 -36.52
C GLN A 31 14.29 -4.64 -37.59
N PRO A 32 13.77 -5.84 -37.26
CA PRO A 32 12.83 -6.57 -38.11
C PRO A 32 11.61 -5.72 -38.50
N ALA A 33 11.19 -5.82 -39.77
CA ALA A 33 10.07 -5.05 -40.32
C ALA A 33 8.74 -5.27 -39.56
N GLU A 34 8.56 -6.43 -38.93
CA GLU A 34 7.38 -6.73 -38.11
C GLU A 34 7.28 -5.82 -36.88
N ILE A 35 8.41 -5.50 -36.24
CA ILE A 35 8.46 -4.59 -35.09
C ILE A 35 8.01 -3.19 -35.52
N SER A 36 8.57 -2.67 -36.61
CA SER A 36 8.21 -1.35 -37.13
C SER A 36 6.72 -1.25 -37.50
N ARG A 37 6.11 -2.33 -38.03
CA ARG A 37 4.66 -2.39 -38.29
C ARG A 37 3.85 -2.35 -37.00
N SER A 38 4.26 -3.11 -36.00
CA SER A 38 3.62 -3.12 -34.68
C SER A 38 3.65 -1.74 -34.03
N GLN A 39 4.80 -1.06 -34.10
CA GLN A 39 4.96 0.29 -33.57
C GLN A 39 4.11 1.33 -34.32
N GLN A 40 4.04 1.26 -35.66
CA GLN A 40 3.15 2.14 -36.42
C GLN A 40 1.69 1.93 -36.01
N LYS A 41 1.27 0.68 -35.88
CA LYS A 41 -0.09 0.33 -35.44
C LYS A 41 -0.38 0.90 -34.05
N ARG A 42 0.56 0.76 -33.10
CA ARG A 42 0.46 1.33 -31.75
C ARG A 42 0.37 2.86 -31.74
N LEU A 43 1.08 3.55 -32.62
CA LEU A 43 0.97 5.01 -32.76
C LEU A 43 -0.44 5.43 -33.19
N LEU A 44 -1.03 4.70 -34.15
CA LEU A 44 -2.39 4.98 -34.63
C LEU A 44 -3.47 4.63 -33.60
N GLU A 45 -3.29 3.54 -32.86
CA GLU A 45 -4.25 3.11 -31.83
C GLU A 45 -4.27 4.05 -30.61
N ASN A 46 -3.13 4.65 -30.27
CA ASN A 46 -2.97 5.50 -29.08
C ASN A 46 -2.72 6.98 -29.44
N GLU A 47 -3.19 7.45 -30.61
CA GLU A 47 -2.93 8.83 -31.06
C GLU A 47 -3.44 9.85 -30.04
N ASP A 48 -4.70 9.74 -29.65
CA ASP A 48 -5.36 10.69 -28.74
C ASP A 48 -4.83 10.60 -27.30
N ASP A 49 -4.29 9.45 -26.90
CA ASP A 49 -3.72 9.24 -25.57
C ASP A 49 -2.33 9.85 -25.45
N ILE A 50 -1.49 9.72 -26.48
CA ILE A 50 -0.08 10.14 -26.46
C ILE A 50 0.07 11.61 -26.86
N PHE A 51 -0.74 12.10 -27.81
CA PHE A 51 -0.54 13.38 -28.49
C PHE A 51 -1.67 14.37 -28.24
N ASP A 52 -1.33 15.56 -27.73
CA ASP A 52 -2.27 16.67 -27.62
C ASP A 52 -2.37 17.42 -28.96
N SER A 53 -3.40 17.11 -29.74
CA SER A 53 -3.68 17.81 -30.99
C SER A 53 -4.19 19.26 -30.79
N SER A 54 -4.57 19.65 -29.57
CA SER A 54 -5.03 21.01 -29.24
C SER A 54 -3.88 21.94 -28.85
N ARG A 55 -2.86 21.42 -28.16
CA ARG A 55 -1.67 22.17 -27.73
C ARG A 55 -0.44 21.70 -28.50
N LYS A 56 -0.17 22.33 -29.64
CA LYS A 56 1.00 22.04 -30.47
C LYS A 56 2.11 23.03 -30.18
N ARG A 57 3.20 22.56 -29.60
CA ARG A 57 4.37 23.39 -29.26
C ARG A 57 5.65 22.57 -29.29
N ILE A 58 6.48 22.83 -30.29
CA ILE A 58 7.85 22.30 -30.38
C ILE A 58 8.81 23.48 -30.34
N VAL A 59 9.78 23.41 -29.43
CA VAL A 59 10.80 24.47 -29.27
C VAL A 59 12.12 23.98 -29.85
N PHE A 60 12.70 24.76 -30.75
CA PHE A 60 13.97 24.49 -31.44
C PHE A 60 15.04 25.47 -31.00
N TRP A 61 16.17 24.93 -30.55
CA TRP A 61 17.37 25.69 -30.21
C TRP A 61 18.49 25.29 -31.15
N GLU A 62 18.96 26.24 -31.93
CA GLU A 62 19.85 25.98 -33.05
C GLU A 62 21.00 26.96 -33.08
N THR A 63 22.21 26.45 -33.28
CA THR A 63 23.39 27.30 -33.52
C THR A 63 23.32 27.90 -34.92
N THR A 64 23.57 29.21 -35.06
CA THR A 64 23.61 29.81 -36.40
C THR A 64 24.83 29.32 -37.20
N ASN A 65 24.66 29.14 -38.51
CA ASN A 65 25.73 28.69 -39.41
C ASN A 65 26.88 29.70 -39.57
N LYS A 66 26.72 30.94 -39.09
CA LYS A 66 27.71 32.03 -39.25
C LYS A 66 28.53 32.27 -37.98
N ASP A 67 27.90 32.19 -36.81
CA ASP A 67 28.56 32.35 -35.51
C ASP A 67 28.25 31.11 -34.65
N GLN A 68 29.27 30.28 -34.40
CA GLN A 68 29.16 29.07 -33.55
C GLN A 68 28.73 29.39 -32.11
N ASP A 69 28.71 30.67 -31.73
CA ASP A 69 28.43 31.16 -30.38
C ASP A 69 27.02 31.77 -30.23
N SER A 70 26.25 31.94 -31.32
CA SER A 70 24.88 32.49 -31.23
C SER A 70 23.80 31.44 -31.43
N TRP A 71 22.93 31.33 -30.43
CA TRP A 71 21.80 30.42 -30.41
C TRP A 71 20.52 31.12 -30.86
N THR A 72 19.80 30.49 -31.78
CA THR A 72 18.47 30.90 -32.22
C THR A 72 17.42 30.03 -31.58
N ILE A 73 16.42 30.67 -30.98
CA ILE A 73 15.28 30.00 -30.36
C ILE A 73 14.08 30.24 -31.26
N SER A 74 13.43 29.16 -31.67
CA SER A 74 12.20 29.20 -32.46
C SER A 74 11.16 28.28 -31.84
N GLU A 75 9.90 28.68 -31.98
CA GLU A 75 8.75 27.92 -31.49
C GLU A 75 7.82 27.64 -32.66
N VAL A 76 7.44 26.37 -32.80
CA VAL A 76 6.66 25.85 -33.92
C VAL A 76 5.37 25.25 -33.38
N THR A 77 4.24 25.68 -33.93
CA THR A 77 2.90 25.34 -33.44
C THR A 77 2.01 24.67 -34.49
N SER A 78 2.51 24.45 -35.71
CA SER A 78 1.76 23.78 -36.77
C SER A 78 2.64 22.89 -37.65
N HIS A 79 2.04 21.90 -38.32
CA HIS A 79 2.76 21.04 -39.27
C HIS A 79 3.35 21.82 -40.45
N GLN A 80 2.68 22.89 -40.91
CA GLN A 80 3.18 23.77 -41.98
C GLN A 80 4.40 24.56 -41.53
N SER A 81 4.30 25.22 -40.36
CA SER A 81 5.45 25.96 -39.79
C SER A 81 6.62 25.03 -39.47
N LEU A 82 6.36 23.77 -39.09
CA LEU A 82 7.40 22.76 -38.91
C LEU A 82 8.10 22.42 -40.22
N ALA A 83 7.35 22.18 -41.29
CA ALA A 83 7.92 21.92 -42.60
C ALA A 83 8.73 23.12 -43.11
N GLU A 84 8.21 24.34 -42.96
CA GLU A 84 8.91 25.58 -43.33
C GLU A 84 10.20 25.77 -42.52
N HIS A 85 10.18 25.47 -41.22
CA HIS A 85 11.34 25.56 -40.34
C HIS A 85 12.42 24.52 -40.67
N LEU A 86 12.03 23.27 -40.90
CA LEU A 86 12.96 22.19 -41.21
C LEU A 86 13.54 22.28 -42.63
N LEU A 87 12.76 22.75 -43.61
CA LEU A 87 13.14 22.80 -45.03
C LEU A 87 13.78 24.14 -45.45
N GLN A 88 14.27 24.95 -44.51
CA GLN A 88 14.99 26.17 -44.84
C GLN A 88 16.25 25.87 -45.67
N GLN A 89 16.54 26.70 -46.67
CA GLN A 89 17.59 26.51 -47.69
C GLN A 89 19.05 26.55 -47.16
N ASN A 90 19.27 26.56 -45.85
CA ASN A 90 20.58 26.78 -45.23
C ASN A 90 21.26 25.51 -44.66
N GLY A 91 20.75 24.31 -44.99
CA GLY A 91 21.25 23.04 -44.45
C GLY A 91 20.90 22.86 -42.96
N ASP A 92 21.33 21.74 -42.37
CA ASP A 92 21.13 21.54 -40.93
C ASP A 92 22.07 22.45 -40.11
N PRO A 93 21.64 22.93 -38.93
CA PRO A 93 22.49 23.66 -38.01
C PRO A 93 23.49 22.71 -37.31
N LYS A 94 24.64 23.25 -36.91
CA LYS A 94 25.71 22.46 -36.26
C LYS A 94 25.24 21.74 -34.98
N SER A 95 24.44 22.40 -34.15
CA SER A 95 23.73 21.76 -33.04
C SER A 95 22.26 22.17 -33.04
N ARG A 96 21.38 21.18 -32.85
CA ARG A 96 19.93 21.35 -32.74
C ARG A 96 19.42 20.62 -31.50
N HIS A 97 18.80 21.36 -30.58
CA HIS A 97 18.02 20.80 -29.49
C HIS A 97 16.53 21.05 -29.74
N ILE A 98 15.74 19.99 -29.65
CA ILE A 98 14.31 19.97 -29.90
C ILE A 98 13.65 19.57 -28.59
N PHE A 99 12.79 20.44 -28.07
CA PHE A 99 12.05 20.19 -26.84
C PHE A 99 10.56 20.04 -27.16
N ILE A 100 9.99 18.96 -26.66
CA ILE A 100 8.56 18.70 -26.71
C ILE A 100 8.09 18.48 -25.28
N GLU A 101 7.28 19.41 -24.79
CA GLU A 101 6.84 19.42 -23.40
C GLU A 101 5.49 18.72 -23.25
N SER A 102 5.14 18.32 -22.03
CA SER A 102 3.78 18.02 -21.62
C SER A 102 3.45 18.78 -20.32
N GLN A 103 2.18 18.90 -19.96
CA GLN A 103 1.78 19.63 -18.75
C GLN A 103 2.38 19.01 -17.48
N ASN A 104 2.44 17.67 -17.45
CA ASN A 104 3.10 16.88 -16.42
C ASN A 104 3.49 15.52 -17.04
N SER A 105 4.18 14.67 -16.28
CA SER A 105 4.67 13.37 -16.78
C SER A 105 3.59 12.32 -17.14
N ARG A 106 2.31 12.63 -16.93
CA ARG A 106 1.14 11.77 -17.21
C ARG A 106 0.14 12.43 -18.16
N ALA A 107 0.53 13.54 -18.77
CA ALA A 107 -0.29 14.23 -19.75
C ALA A 107 0.20 13.87 -21.16
N PRO A 108 -0.70 13.93 -22.17
CA PRO A 108 -0.31 13.86 -23.56
C PRO A 108 0.77 14.90 -23.88
N ILE A 109 1.64 14.55 -24.83
CA ILE A 109 2.73 15.40 -25.29
C ILE A 109 2.15 16.56 -26.10
N ASN A 110 2.65 17.78 -25.93
CA ASN A 110 2.18 19.00 -26.61
C ASN A 110 2.59 19.03 -28.10
N CYS A 111 2.18 18.03 -28.87
CA CYS A 111 2.51 17.84 -30.27
C CYS A 111 1.46 16.94 -30.91
N SER A 112 1.09 17.17 -32.18
CA SER A 112 0.26 16.21 -32.92
C SER A 112 1.10 15.06 -33.46
N MET A 113 0.52 13.86 -33.62
CA MET A 113 1.20 12.69 -34.19
C MET A 113 1.90 13.00 -35.52
N VAL A 114 1.22 13.71 -36.44
CA VAL A 114 1.78 14.12 -37.75
C VAL A 114 3.05 14.96 -37.61
N MET A 115 3.07 15.93 -36.69
CA MET A 115 4.26 16.76 -36.43
C MET A 115 5.39 15.92 -35.86
N PHE A 116 5.07 15.01 -34.93
CA PHE A 116 6.05 14.13 -34.31
C PHE A 116 6.68 13.17 -35.34
N GLN A 117 5.86 12.51 -36.16
CA GLN A 117 6.33 11.63 -37.23
C GLN A 117 7.13 12.38 -38.30
N MET A 118 6.72 13.60 -38.67
CA MET A 118 7.49 14.46 -39.58
C MET A 118 8.87 14.78 -39.00
N LEU A 119 8.95 15.08 -37.71
CA LEU A 119 10.18 15.39 -37.00
C LEU A 119 11.12 14.18 -36.97
N LEU A 120 10.62 13.00 -36.60
CA LEU A 120 11.40 11.76 -36.60
C LEU A 120 11.84 11.35 -38.02
N THR A 121 10.98 11.57 -39.01
CA THR A 121 11.27 11.31 -40.42
C THR A 121 12.40 12.22 -40.91
N TYR A 122 12.27 13.53 -40.69
CA TYR A 122 13.27 14.52 -41.10
C TYR A 122 14.63 14.23 -40.50
N HIS A 123 14.69 13.87 -39.22
CA HIS A 123 15.94 13.58 -38.52
C HIS A 123 16.45 12.15 -38.69
N GLN A 124 15.76 11.31 -39.48
CA GLN A 124 16.09 9.90 -39.67
C GLN A 124 16.26 9.18 -38.31
N ALA A 125 15.40 9.53 -37.35
CA ALA A 125 15.40 8.95 -36.01
C ALA A 125 14.93 7.49 -36.08
N GLY A 126 15.73 6.59 -35.50
CA GLY A 126 15.44 5.17 -35.52
C GLY A 126 14.14 4.81 -34.80
N PRO A 127 13.42 3.77 -35.26
CA PRO A 127 12.15 3.33 -34.66
C PRO A 127 12.26 2.91 -33.19
N CYS A 128 13.46 2.54 -32.72
CA CYS A 128 13.73 2.22 -31.32
C CYS A 128 13.41 3.36 -30.34
N PHE A 129 13.33 4.62 -30.82
CA PHE A 129 12.94 5.75 -29.98
C PHE A 129 11.45 5.71 -29.59
N LEU A 130 10.60 5.08 -30.42
CA LEU A 130 9.16 4.99 -30.16
C LEU A 130 8.83 4.23 -28.87
N GLU A 131 9.62 3.24 -28.49
CA GLU A 131 9.45 2.51 -27.22
C GLU A 131 9.51 3.45 -26.02
N SER A 132 10.37 4.48 -26.08
CA SER A 132 10.45 5.51 -25.04
C SER A 132 9.22 6.42 -25.04
N ILE A 133 8.62 6.66 -26.21
CA ILE A 133 7.46 7.54 -26.40
C ILE A 133 6.16 6.87 -25.93
N PHE A 134 6.01 5.56 -26.11
CA PHE A 134 4.83 4.82 -25.65
C PHE A 134 4.66 4.81 -24.12
N THR A 135 5.67 5.27 -23.37
CA THR A 135 5.54 5.46 -21.92
C THR A 135 4.83 6.76 -21.53
N PHE A 136 4.59 7.66 -22.49
CA PHE A 136 3.85 8.91 -22.29
C PHE A 136 2.39 8.74 -22.71
N GLY A 137 1.52 9.55 -22.12
CA GLY A 137 0.10 9.63 -22.48
C GLY A 137 -0.78 9.89 -21.27
N ASP A 138 -2.07 10.13 -21.52
CA ASP A 138 -3.06 10.31 -20.47
C ASP A 138 -3.34 8.97 -19.76
N SER A 139 -2.98 8.89 -18.48
CA SER A 139 -3.24 7.70 -17.67
C SER A 139 -3.27 8.03 -16.18
N ASP A 140 -4.25 7.45 -15.47
CA ASP A 140 -4.38 7.56 -14.02
C ASP A 140 -3.17 6.94 -13.30
N ASP A 141 -2.70 5.80 -13.81
CA ASP A 141 -1.51 5.09 -13.33
C ASP A 141 -0.33 5.26 -14.29
N PRO A 142 0.91 5.37 -13.80
CA PRO A 142 2.08 5.50 -14.66
C PRO A 142 2.27 4.25 -15.53
N VAL A 143 2.11 4.41 -16.85
CA VAL A 143 2.39 3.35 -17.84
C VAL A 143 3.87 3.01 -17.81
N ASP A 144 4.19 1.72 -17.76
CA ASP A 144 5.57 1.21 -17.66
C ASP A 144 6.38 1.93 -16.58
N ALA A 145 5.76 2.19 -15.41
CA ALA A 145 6.36 2.94 -14.31
C ALA A 145 7.78 2.49 -13.93
N CYS A 146 8.07 1.22 -14.19
CA CYS A 146 9.33 0.54 -13.91
C CYS A 146 10.11 0.17 -15.17
N LEU A 147 10.20 1.09 -16.14
CA LEU A 147 11.05 0.93 -17.33
C LEU A 147 12.09 2.05 -17.37
N SER A 148 13.38 1.74 -17.40
CA SER A 148 14.39 2.68 -17.87
C SER A 148 15.29 1.91 -18.82
N GLN A 149 15.66 2.52 -19.93
CA GLN A 149 16.40 1.83 -20.97
C GLN A 149 17.34 2.78 -21.72
N TYR A 150 18.40 2.18 -22.22
CA TYR A 150 19.29 2.77 -23.20
C TYR A 150 19.30 1.85 -24.43
N ILE A 151 19.11 2.42 -25.61
CA ILE A 151 19.22 1.71 -26.87
C ILE A 151 20.15 2.51 -27.79
N SER A 152 21.10 1.82 -28.42
CA SER A 152 21.94 2.37 -29.49
C SER A 152 21.56 1.74 -30.82
N ASP A 153 21.55 2.55 -31.87
CA ASP A 153 21.29 2.11 -33.26
C ASP A 153 22.27 2.84 -34.18
N ASP A 154 23.56 2.58 -34.01
CA ASP A 154 24.61 3.30 -34.74
C ASP A 154 24.61 2.95 -36.25
N THR A 155 25.02 3.91 -37.07
CA THR A 155 25.05 3.80 -38.55
C THR A 155 26.48 3.88 -39.10
N LEU A 156 27.43 3.41 -38.29
CA LEU A 156 28.86 3.46 -38.58
C LEU A 156 29.27 2.37 -39.58
N ASP A 157 28.75 1.15 -39.35
CA ASP A 157 28.99 -0.03 -40.19
C ASP A 157 28.51 0.22 -41.64
N PRO A 158 29.34 -0.08 -42.66
CA PRO A 158 28.92 -0.06 -44.07
C PRO A 158 27.57 -0.71 -44.39
N GLN A 159 27.15 -1.73 -43.65
CA GLN A 159 25.87 -2.42 -43.85
C GLN A 159 24.67 -1.61 -43.35
N THR A 160 24.82 -0.93 -42.22
CA THR A 160 23.75 -0.16 -41.53
C THR A 160 23.80 1.34 -41.83
N ARG A 161 24.86 1.81 -42.50
CA ARG A 161 25.09 3.22 -42.84
C ARG A 161 23.92 3.85 -43.60
N LEU A 162 23.56 5.06 -43.18
CA LEU A 162 22.57 5.88 -43.86
C LEU A 162 23.15 6.49 -45.13
N PRO A 163 22.34 6.73 -46.17
CA PRO A 163 22.81 7.46 -47.33
C PRO A 163 23.17 8.90 -46.95
N ALA A 164 24.30 9.38 -47.45
CA ALA A 164 24.72 10.78 -47.26
C ALA A 164 23.70 11.73 -47.90
N ILE A 165 23.43 12.85 -47.24
CA ILE A 165 22.54 13.92 -47.71
C ILE A 165 23.34 15.23 -47.72
N PRO A 166 24.14 15.49 -48.78
CA PRO A 166 25.03 16.66 -48.84
C PRO A 166 24.33 18.02 -48.65
N PRO A 167 23.11 18.27 -49.19
CA PRO A 167 22.41 19.54 -48.96
C PRO A 167 22.15 19.84 -47.48
N LEU A 168 22.02 18.81 -46.65
CA LEU A 168 21.83 18.91 -45.20
C LEU A 168 23.12 18.68 -44.41
N GLN A 169 24.27 18.54 -45.09
CA GLN A 169 25.57 18.24 -44.47
C GLN A 169 25.62 16.93 -43.66
N ARG A 170 24.75 15.96 -43.98
CA ARG A 170 24.73 14.66 -43.30
C ARG A 170 25.62 13.66 -44.02
N SER A 171 26.57 13.05 -43.31
CA SER A 171 27.42 11.99 -43.86
C SER A 171 26.71 10.63 -43.88
N GLY A 172 25.73 10.46 -42.99
CA GLY A 172 25.04 9.19 -42.78
C GLY A 172 25.79 8.21 -41.87
N LYS A 173 26.94 8.62 -41.31
CA LYS A 173 27.64 7.91 -40.24
C LYS A 173 27.34 8.58 -38.91
N GLN A 174 26.48 7.98 -38.12
CA GLN A 174 26.00 8.58 -36.87
C GLN A 174 26.12 7.62 -35.69
N ILE A 175 26.57 8.17 -34.56
CA ILE A 175 26.39 7.58 -33.24
C ILE A 175 25.01 8.02 -32.74
N ARG A 176 24.16 7.07 -32.35
CA ARG A 176 22.76 7.34 -31.99
C ARG A 176 22.41 6.73 -30.64
N HIS A 177 21.71 7.50 -29.82
CA HIS A 177 21.26 7.13 -28.49
C HIS A 177 19.78 7.37 -28.35
N SER A 178 19.06 6.37 -27.85
CA SER A 178 17.69 6.47 -27.37
C SER A 178 17.71 6.19 -25.87
N LEU A 179 17.28 7.16 -25.09
CA LEU A 179 17.30 7.14 -23.62
C LEU A 179 15.87 7.26 -23.12
N LEU A 180 15.48 6.38 -22.21
CA LEU A 180 14.33 6.54 -21.34
C LEU A 180 14.83 6.48 -19.91
N LEU A 181 14.81 7.62 -19.24
CA LEU A 181 15.32 7.76 -17.88
C LEU A 181 14.21 8.21 -16.95
N ARG A 182 14.29 7.80 -15.69
CA ARG A 182 13.34 8.19 -14.65
C ARG A 182 14.06 8.85 -13.48
N SER A 183 13.41 9.77 -12.79
CA SER A 183 13.93 10.38 -11.58
C SER A 183 12.78 10.72 -10.65
N ILE A 184 13.05 10.72 -9.34
CA ILE A 184 12.06 11.06 -8.33
C ILE A 184 12.14 12.56 -8.12
N GLU A 185 11.12 13.30 -8.54
CA GLU A 185 11.05 14.76 -8.38
C GLU A 185 9.97 15.15 -7.37
N ARG A 186 10.11 16.36 -6.80
CA ARG A 186 9.06 16.93 -5.96
C ARG A 186 7.80 17.24 -6.77
N ALA A 187 6.66 16.74 -6.32
CA ALA A 187 5.34 17.08 -6.81
C ALA A 187 4.59 17.91 -5.75
N PRO A 188 4.60 19.25 -5.83
CA PRO A 188 3.89 20.09 -4.88
C PRO A 188 2.35 19.90 -4.94
N GLU A 189 1.86 19.30 -6.02
CA GLU A 189 0.44 18.97 -6.27
C GLU A 189 -0.10 17.88 -5.32
N ALA A 190 0.77 17.06 -4.71
CA ALA A 190 0.37 15.91 -3.89
C ALA A 190 0.56 16.18 -2.38
N PRO A 191 -0.52 16.40 -1.60
CA PRO A 191 -0.41 16.80 -0.19
C PRO A 191 0.02 15.68 0.77
N SER A 192 -0.17 14.40 0.41
CA SER A 192 0.16 13.25 1.28
C SER A 192 1.57 12.69 1.09
N ASP A 193 2.10 12.73 -0.14
CA ASP A 193 3.45 12.34 -0.49
C ASP A 193 3.99 13.30 -1.55
N PRO A 194 4.95 14.19 -1.23
CA PRO A 194 5.39 15.24 -2.12
C PRO A 194 6.35 14.74 -3.22
N TRP A 195 6.41 13.43 -3.47
CA TRP A 195 7.36 12.79 -4.36
C TRP A 195 6.65 12.02 -5.48
N SER A 196 7.14 12.23 -6.69
CA SER A 196 6.60 11.61 -7.90
C SER A 196 7.74 11.09 -8.77
N ILE A 197 7.57 9.90 -9.34
CA ILE A 197 8.47 9.41 -10.38
C ILE A 197 8.10 10.15 -11.66
N ARG A 198 9.08 10.84 -12.24
CA ARG A 198 8.97 11.54 -13.52
C ARG A 198 9.87 10.83 -14.53
N GLN A 199 9.56 10.96 -15.81
CA GLN A 199 10.33 10.38 -16.90
C GLN A 199 10.80 11.43 -17.90
N VAL A 200 11.81 11.06 -18.68
CA VAL A 200 12.27 11.77 -19.88
C VAL A 200 12.59 10.74 -20.96
N ALA A 201 12.12 11.00 -22.18
CA ALA A 201 12.62 10.33 -23.37
C ALA A 201 13.55 11.30 -24.11
N ALA A 202 14.76 10.85 -24.42
CA ALA A 202 15.73 11.64 -25.16
C ALA A 202 16.33 10.82 -26.31
N TYR A 203 16.26 11.35 -27.53
CA TYR A 203 17.02 10.86 -28.66
C TYR A 203 18.18 11.79 -28.91
N ALA A 204 19.36 11.24 -29.15
CA ALA A 204 20.56 12.01 -29.45
C ALA A 204 21.31 11.37 -30.62
N ALA A 205 21.73 12.18 -31.59
CA ALA A 205 22.52 11.74 -32.72
C ALA A 205 23.73 12.66 -32.92
N PHE A 206 24.89 12.06 -33.20
CA PHE A 206 26.14 12.74 -33.53
C PHE A 206 26.68 12.20 -34.86
N ASP A 207 26.86 13.06 -35.84
CA ASP A 207 27.44 12.72 -37.14
C ASP A 207 28.97 12.81 -37.07
N VAL A 208 29.66 11.68 -37.23
CA VAL A 208 31.10 11.57 -36.95
C VAL A 208 32.00 12.24 -37.98
N GLU A 209 31.47 12.61 -39.15
CA GLU A 209 32.24 13.32 -40.19
C GLU A 209 31.95 14.82 -40.18
N SER A 210 30.68 15.20 -40.07
CA SER A 210 30.27 16.62 -40.10
C SER A 210 30.34 17.30 -38.73
N GLY A 211 30.35 16.52 -37.64
CA GLY A 211 30.30 17.03 -36.26
C GLY A 211 28.95 17.63 -35.87
N HIS A 212 27.89 17.39 -36.66
CA HIS A 212 26.55 17.89 -36.38
C HIS A 212 25.87 17.07 -35.28
N THR A 213 25.05 17.74 -34.46
CA THR A 213 24.34 17.13 -33.33
C THR A 213 22.85 17.44 -33.37
N VAL A 214 22.04 16.43 -33.04
CA VAL A 214 20.60 16.57 -32.87
C VAL A 214 20.18 15.93 -31.56
N PHE A 215 19.38 16.64 -30.78
CA PHE A 215 18.73 16.15 -29.56
C PHE A 215 17.23 16.35 -29.66
N ILE A 216 16.45 15.30 -29.39
CA ILE A 216 14.98 15.37 -29.26
C ILE A 216 14.64 14.97 -27.83
N THR A 217 14.09 15.89 -27.05
CA THR A 217 13.75 15.68 -25.64
C THR A 217 12.26 15.80 -25.44
N VAL A 218 11.66 14.76 -24.83
CA VAL A 218 10.26 14.75 -24.40
C VAL A 218 10.22 14.69 -22.87
N LYS A 219 9.63 15.70 -22.24
CA LYS A 219 9.49 15.79 -20.78
C LYS A 219 8.28 16.61 -20.35
N GLY A 220 7.66 16.26 -19.22
CA GLY A 220 6.54 17.00 -18.64
C GLY A 220 6.86 18.31 -17.93
N ASN A 221 7.97 18.99 -18.29
CA ASN A 221 8.30 20.35 -17.89
C ASN A 221 9.52 20.86 -18.69
N ASP A 222 9.86 22.14 -18.50
CA ASP A 222 10.95 22.84 -19.19
C ASP A 222 12.33 22.67 -18.53
N TYR A 223 12.50 21.69 -17.63
CA TYR A 223 13.74 21.52 -16.86
C TYR A 223 14.96 21.40 -17.76
N PHE A 224 14.92 20.52 -18.78
CA PHE A 224 16.07 20.31 -19.66
C PHE A 224 16.32 21.52 -20.56
N GLN A 225 15.25 22.20 -20.98
CA GLN A 225 15.37 23.46 -21.72
C GLN A 225 16.20 24.46 -20.89
N ARG A 226 15.77 24.78 -19.66
CA ARG A 226 16.49 25.71 -18.77
C ARG A 226 17.91 25.24 -18.44
N ARG A 227 18.06 23.96 -18.09
CA ARG A 227 19.35 23.41 -17.65
C ARG A 227 20.40 23.45 -18.76
N ILE A 228 20.00 23.11 -19.98
CA ILE A 228 20.89 23.17 -21.13
C ILE A 228 21.22 24.64 -21.46
N THR A 229 20.29 25.60 -21.26
CA THR A 229 20.62 27.04 -21.44
C THR A 229 21.67 27.51 -20.46
N GLU A 230 21.53 27.13 -19.19
CA GLU A 230 22.45 27.55 -18.13
C GLU A 230 23.87 27.06 -18.40
N ASP A 231 23.99 25.81 -18.86
CA ASP A 231 25.27 25.19 -19.21
C ASP A 231 25.85 25.77 -20.51
N ILE A 232 25.01 26.17 -21.47
CA ILE A 232 25.41 26.91 -22.68
C ILE A 232 25.87 28.33 -22.35
N ALA A 233 25.17 29.04 -21.46
CA ALA A 233 25.48 30.41 -21.06
C ALA A 233 26.74 30.50 -20.20
N ASN A 234 27.07 29.43 -19.48
CA ASN A 234 28.28 29.31 -18.66
C ASN A 234 29.08 28.08 -19.09
N PRO A 235 29.70 28.10 -20.29
CA PRO A 235 30.40 26.95 -20.80
C PRO A 235 31.56 26.60 -19.84
N PRO A 236 31.78 25.32 -19.53
CA PRO A 236 32.93 24.93 -18.72
C PRO A 236 34.21 25.41 -19.41
N VAL A 237 35.18 25.87 -18.60
CA VAL A 237 36.45 26.55 -18.97
C VAL A 237 37.25 25.88 -20.11
N ALA A 238 36.93 24.65 -20.51
CA ALA A 238 37.54 23.92 -21.62
C ALA A 238 36.96 24.22 -23.03
N VAL A 239 35.81 24.91 -23.13
CA VAL A 239 35.11 25.13 -24.42
C VAL A 239 35.61 26.40 -25.13
N SER A 240 36.38 27.27 -24.47
CA SER A 240 36.82 28.56 -25.01
C SER A 240 37.94 28.49 -26.07
N ASP A 241 38.57 27.33 -26.30
CA ASP A 241 39.67 27.14 -27.27
C ASP A 241 39.20 26.53 -28.61
N GLN A 242 37.92 26.67 -28.97
CA GLN A 242 37.38 26.09 -30.22
C GLN A 242 37.80 26.83 -31.49
N THR A 243 38.24 28.09 -31.40
CA THR A 243 38.51 28.96 -32.56
C THR A 243 39.80 28.63 -33.33
N THR A 244 40.70 27.81 -32.78
CA THR A 244 41.99 27.44 -33.40
C THR A 244 42.08 25.99 -33.91
N GLN A 245 41.07 25.14 -33.64
CA GLN A 245 41.12 23.72 -33.96
C GLN A 245 40.67 23.43 -35.41
N LYS A 246 41.42 22.58 -36.12
CA LYS A 246 41.14 22.16 -37.52
C LYS A 246 40.98 20.64 -37.62
N GLY A 247 40.19 20.17 -38.60
CA GLY A 247 40.03 18.74 -38.90
C GLY A 247 39.41 17.94 -37.76
N HIS A 248 39.96 16.76 -37.47
CA HIS A 248 39.47 15.83 -36.45
C HIS A 248 39.39 16.43 -35.03
N ALA A 249 40.24 17.41 -34.70
CA ALA A 249 40.17 18.09 -33.39
C ALA A 249 38.85 18.84 -33.21
N LYS A 250 38.35 19.52 -34.25
CA LYS A 250 37.07 20.25 -34.21
C LYS A 250 35.88 19.29 -34.05
N ILE A 251 35.94 18.12 -34.71
CA ILE A 251 34.93 17.07 -34.59
C ILE A 251 34.95 16.49 -33.17
N ALA A 252 36.13 16.18 -32.63
CA ALA A 252 36.28 15.69 -31.27
C ALA A 252 35.79 16.69 -30.21
N ALA A 253 36.00 17.99 -30.40
CA ALA A 253 35.44 19.02 -29.52
C ALA A 253 33.90 19.08 -29.60
N SER A 254 33.33 18.91 -30.80
CA SER A 254 31.87 18.85 -30.98
C SER A 254 31.28 17.58 -30.36
N PHE A 255 32.02 16.46 -30.44
CA PHE A 255 31.69 15.21 -29.77
C PHE A 255 31.78 15.32 -28.24
N GLU A 256 32.77 16.05 -27.73
CA GLU A 256 32.88 16.35 -26.31
C GLU A 256 31.65 17.13 -25.81
N ALA A 257 31.22 18.16 -26.54
CA ALA A 257 29.98 18.90 -26.23
C ALA A 257 28.72 18.01 -26.31
N PHE A 258 28.67 17.11 -27.28
CA PHE A 258 27.60 16.10 -27.38
C PHE A 258 27.54 15.22 -26.12
N LEU A 259 28.67 14.68 -25.67
CA LEU A 259 28.75 13.85 -24.47
C LEU A 259 28.45 14.62 -23.18
N GLU A 260 28.86 15.89 -23.08
CA GLU A 260 28.48 16.74 -21.94
C GLU A 260 26.97 16.98 -21.91
N THR A 261 26.32 17.14 -23.06
CA THR A 261 24.85 17.22 -23.13
C THR A 261 24.21 15.90 -22.70
N VAL A 262 24.73 14.76 -23.16
CA VAL A 262 24.24 13.43 -22.72
C VAL A 262 24.35 13.27 -21.20
N LEU A 263 25.44 13.76 -20.60
CA LEU A 263 25.64 13.75 -19.15
C LEU A 263 24.59 14.54 -18.39
N ILE A 264 24.02 15.61 -18.95
CA ILE A 264 22.93 16.36 -18.31
C ILE A 264 21.71 15.45 -18.09
N TYR A 265 21.35 14.61 -19.07
CA TYR A 265 20.27 13.64 -18.92
C TYR A 265 20.60 12.57 -17.87
N LEU A 266 21.81 12.01 -17.90
CA LEU A 266 22.22 10.96 -16.96
C LEU A 266 22.32 11.48 -15.52
N ALA A 267 22.81 12.71 -15.32
CA ALA A 267 22.93 13.33 -14.01
C ALA A 267 21.56 13.66 -13.38
N TRP A 268 20.54 13.91 -14.21
CA TRP A 268 19.18 14.15 -13.74
C TRP A 268 18.57 12.96 -12.98
N CYS A 269 19.00 11.73 -13.26
CA CYS A 269 18.59 10.52 -12.52
C CYS A 269 18.87 10.62 -11.01
N GLU A 270 19.85 11.44 -10.59
CA GLU A 270 20.25 11.56 -9.18
C GLU A 270 19.61 12.76 -8.45
N ARG A 271 19.16 13.78 -9.18
CA ARG A 271 18.97 15.17 -8.71
C ARG A 271 18.37 15.28 -7.30
N ASP A 272 17.18 14.69 -7.12
CA ASP A 272 16.37 14.86 -5.92
C ASP A 272 16.38 13.63 -4.99
N LEU A 273 17.09 12.56 -5.37
CA LEU A 273 17.16 11.31 -4.60
C LEU A 273 17.68 11.54 -3.18
N ARG A 274 18.60 12.49 -2.98
CA ARG A 274 19.09 12.82 -1.64
C ARG A 274 17.99 13.25 -0.69
N TRP A 275 17.12 14.11 -1.20
CA TRP A 275 16.05 14.71 -0.42
C TRP A 275 14.91 13.72 -0.23
N TYR A 276 14.64 12.90 -1.25
CA TYR A 276 13.74 11.75 -1.16
C TYR A 276 14.15 10.77 -0.04
N VAL A 277 15.41 10.31 -0.06
CA VAL A 277 15.92 9.37 0.97
C VAL A 277 15.77 9.96 2.37
N ARG A 278 16.08 11.25 2.54
CA ARG A 278 15.93 11.94 3.83
C ARG A 278 14.48 11.98 4.31
N ASP A 279 13.55 12.29 3.41
CA ASP A 279 12.12 12.29 3.72
C ASP A 279 11.65 10.90 4.17
N LYS A 280 11.99 9.86 3.40
CA LYS A 280 11.62 8.49 3.74
C LYS A 280 12.29 8.01 5.04
N GLU A 281 13.54 8.37 5.29
CA GLU A 281 14.21 8.09 6.56
C GLU A 281 13.45 8.71 7.76
N ASN A 282 13.00 9.97 7.63
CA ASN A 282 12.22 10.62 8.67
C ASN A 282 10.90 9.90 8.92
N ARG A 283 10.16 9.52 7.87
CA ARG A 283 8.89 8.77 7.98
C ARG A 283 9.09 7.39 8.63
N VAL A 284 10.16 6.67 8.27
CA VAL A 284 10.53 5.41 8.92
C VAL A 284 10.86 5.64 10.40
N ARG A 285 11.60 6.70 10.73
CA ARG A 285 11.95 7.04 12.11
C ARG A 285 10.72 7.36 12.96
N GLU A 286 9.81 8.16 12.44
CA GLU A 286 8.53 8.48 13.09
C GLU A 286 7.72 7.23 13.38
N ALA A 287 7.61 6.33 12.40
CA ALA A 287 6.91 5.07 12.58
C ALA A 287 7.59 4.14 13.60
N ALA A 288 8.93 4.09 13.60
CA ALA A 288 9.71 3.29 14.55
C ALA A 288 9.67 3.82 16.00
N VAL A 289 9.62 5.14 16.20
CA VAL A 289 9.48 5.73 17.54
C VAL A 289 8.13 5.34 18.14
N LYS A 290 7.07 5.39 17.34
CA LYS A 290 5.73 4.97 17.79
C LYS A 290 5.72 3.51 18.24
N THR A 291 6.29 2.58 17.46
CA THR A 291 6.31 1.16 17.85
C THR A 291 7.15 0.90 19.10
N ARG A 292 8.27 1.62 19.30
CA ARG A 292 9.17 1.42 20.46
C ARG A 292 8.67 2.04 21.76
N THR A 293 7.96 3.16 21.70
CA THR A 293 7.49 3.90 22.89
C THR A 293 6.16 3.36 23.43
N MET A 294 5.62 2.33 22.81
CA MET A 294 4.35 1.73 23.20
C MET A 294 4.51 0.83 24.44
N PRO A 295 3.78 1.12 25.55
CA PRO A 295 3.84 0.32 26.74
C PRO A 295 3.17 -1.03 26.48
N ILE A 296 3.97 -2.07 26.25
CA ILE A 296 3.54 -3.44 26.43
C ILE A 296 3.53 -3.66 27.93
N GLU A 297 2.38 -3.49 28.59
CA GLU A 297 2.23 -3.94 29.97
C GLU A 297 2.52 -5.44 30.00
N ARG A 298 3.65 -5.82 30.60
CA ARG A 298 3.85 -7.21 31.06
C ARG A 298 2.73 -7.47 32.05
N SER A 299 1.73 -8.24 31.64
CA SER A 299 0.71 -8.76 32.53
C SER A 299 1.40 -9.26 33.80
N ALA A 300 1.07 -8.66 34.94
CA ALA A 300 1.42 -9.24 36.22
C ALA A 300 0.97 -10.70 36.18
N ASN A 301 1.89 -11.62 36.49
CA ASN A 301 1.56 -13.03 36.63
C ASN A 301 0.36 -13.13 37.59
N PRO A 302 -0.75 -13.78 37.21
CA PRO A 302 -1.78 -14.09 38.19
C PRO A 302 -1.12 -15.05 39.19
N VAL A 303 -0.84 -14.57 40.39
CA VAL A 303 -0.43 -15.41 41.51
C VAL A 303 -1.61 -16.33 41.80
N PHE A 304 -1.56 -17.54 41.25
CA PHE A 304 -2.40 -18.64 41.70
C PHE A 304 -1.90 -19.05 43.09
N THR A 305 -2.47 -18.48 44.15
CA THR A 305 -2.47 -19.13 45.46
C THR A 305 -3.45 -20.30 45.40
N ALA A 306 -2.97 -21.42 44.84
CA ALA A 306 -3.62 -22.70 45.00
C ALA A 306 -3.49 -23.12 46.46
N SER A 307 -4.55 -22.97 47.25
CA SER A 307 -4.70 -23.69 48.52
C SER A 307 -4.84 -25.18 48.21
N ARG A 308 -3.69 -25.85 48.07
CA ARG A 308 -3.60 -27.30 48.07
C ARG A 308 -3.85 -27.77 49.51
N ALA A 309 -5.03 -28.30 49.77
CA ALA A 309 -5.24 -29.19 50.91
C ALA A 309 -4.43 -30.47 50.66
N THR A 310 -3.24 -30.57 51.25
CA THR A 310 -2.43 -31.78 51.23
C THR A 310 -2.84 -32.68 52.40
N THR A 311 -3.51 -33.79 52.10
CA THR A 311 -3.54 -34.97 52.96
C THR A 311 -2.12 -35.52 53.08
N GLY A 312 -1.61 -35.59 54.31
CA GLY A 312 -0.26 -36.04 54.58
C GLY A 312 -0.07 -37.54 54.35
N PHE A 313 0.99 -37.89 53.62
CA PHE A 313 1.76 -39.10 53.87
C PHE A 313 3.22 -38.77 53.56
N SER A 314 4.07 -38.86 54.58
CA SER A 314 5.49 -38.52 54.52
C SER A 314 6.34 -39.78 54.53
N THR A 315 7.23 -39.91 53.55
CA THR A 315 8.42 -40.75 53.65
C THR A 315 9.64 -39.95 53.17
N SER A 316 10.69 -40.05 53.99
CA SER A 316 11.94 -39.30 54.06
C SER A 316 12.95 -39.58 52.94
N THR A 317 13.80 -38.57 52.65
CA THR A 317 15.30 -38.53 52.54
C THR A 317 15.67 -37.31 51.66
N SER A 318 16.77 -36.56 51.79
CA SER A 318 17.89 -36.38 52.74
C SER A 318 18.71 -35.17 52.26
N SER A 319 19.56 -34.61 53.13
CA SER A 319 20.67 -33.63 52.91
C SER A 319 20.30 -32.13 52.95
N GLU A 320 20.58 -31.41 54.06
CA GLU A 320 21.89 -30.81 54.49
C GLU A 320 22.41 -29.76 53.49
N LYS A 321 22.76 -28.50 53.83
CA LYS A 321 23.47 -27.96 55.01
C LYS A 321 23.45 -26.40 55.01
N ARG A 322 23.45 -25.82 56.24
CA ARG A 322 24.14 -24.58 56.74
C ARG A 322 23.86 -23.24 56.04
N GLY A 323 23.67 -22.07 56.67
CA GLY A 323 23.74 -21.46 58.02
C GLY A 323 23.30 -19.98 57.80
N LEU A 324 23.07 -19.05 58.73
CA LEU A 324 23.58 -18.79 60.06
C LEU A 324 22.65 -17.74 60.74
N ILE A 325 22.83 -17.58 62.05
CA ILE A 325 21.98 -16.98 63.10
C ILE A 325 22.02 -15.44 63.19
N SER A 326 20.89 -14.80 63.54
CA SER A 326 20.76 -13.68 64.52
C SER A 326 19.27 -13.41 64.84
N SER A 327 18.75 -13.83 66.02
CA SER A 327 18.45 -13.03 67.24
C SER A 327 17.66 -11.72 66.98
N LEU A 328 16.63 -11.28 67.71
CA LEU A 328 15.98 -11.60 69.00
C LEU A 328 14.73 -10.69 69.08
N ARG A 329 13.53 -11.20 69.42
CA ARG A 329 12.75 -10.75 70.60
C ARG A 329 11.36 -11.38 70.69
N ILE A 330 11.13 -11.92 71.88
CA ILE A 330 9.92 -12.50 72.44
C ILE A 330 9.03 -11.37 72.99
N ARG A 331 7.73 -11.39 72.69
CA ARG A 331 6.69 -10.98 73.66
C ARG A 331 5.31 -11.56 73.30
N ALA A 332 4.82 -12.40 74.20
CA ALA A 332 3.41 -12.69 74.47
C ALA A 332 3.24 -12.49 76.02
N PRO A 333 2.04 -12.45 76.65
CA PRO A 333 0.80 -13.08 76.18
C PRO A 333 -0.55 -12.38 76.54
N THR A 334 -1.61 -13.02 76.03
CA THR A 334 -2.99 -13.20 76.56
C THR A 334 -3.94 -11.99 76.69
N THR A 335 -5.09 -12.06 76.00
CA THR A 335 -6.36 -12.49 76.63
C THR A 335 -7.46 -12.80 75.61
N SER A 336 -8.30 -13.75 76.03
CA SER A 336 -9.45 -14.39 75.40
C SER A 336 -10.62 -13.42 75.15
N THR A 337 -11.28 -13.54 73.98
CA THR A 337 -12.76 -13.59 73.91
C THR A 337 -13.25 -14.12 72.55
N ARG A 338 -14.20 -15.07 72.63
CA ARG A 338 -14.94 -15.75 71.54
C ARG A 338 -16.05 -14.83 70.97
N PRO A 339 -16.76 -15.19 69.88
CA PRO A 339 -17.09 -14.30 68.77
C PRO A 339 -18.55 -13.81 68.80
N SER A 340 -18.79 -12.62 68.27
CA SER A 340 -20.13 -12.14 67.91
C SER A 340 -20.28 -12.12 66.39
N ALA A 341 -21.42 -12.62 65.92
CA ALA A 341 -21.77 -12.82 64.53
C ALA A 341 -21.81 -11.50 63.73
N PRO A 342 -21.35 -11.46 62.47
CA PRO A 342 -21.58 -10.32 61.62
C PRO A 342 -22.97 -10.41 60.99
N SER A 343 -23.80 -9.41 61.29
CA SER A 343 -25.02 -9.06 60.58
C SER A 343 -24.75 -8.84 59.09
N VAL A 344 -25.47 -9.56 58.23
CA VAL A 344 -25.45 -9.35 56.77
C VAL A 344 -26.14 -8.03 56.46
N GLN A 345 -25.35 -6.99 56.21
CA GLN A 345 -25.82 -5.77 55.55
C GLN A 345 -25.84 -6.02 54.03
N PHE A 346 -27.00 -5.79 53.41
CA PHE A 346 -27.15 -5.74 51.97
C PHE A 346 -26.36 -4.54 51.42
N ALA A 347 -25.19 -4.81 50.84
CA ALA A 347 -24.46 -3.82 50.07
C ALA A 347 -25.07 -3.72 48.67
N ASN A 348 -25.48 -2.51 48.30
CA ASN A 348 -26.05 -2.18 47.00
C ASN A 348 -25.11 -2.59 45.85
N ASP A 349 -25.64 -3.39 44.91
CA ASP A 349 -24.99 -3.90 43.68
C ASP A 349 -24.66 -2.81 42.63
N THR A 350 -24.42 -1.56 43.04
CA THR A 350 -24.15 -0.42 42.13
C THR A 350 -22.70 0.06 42.19
N GLN A 351 -21.76 -0.78 42.64
CA GLN A 351 -20.33 -0.43 42.71
C GLN A 351 -19.37 -1.31 41.88
N LEU A 352 -19.84 -2.34 41.18
CA LEU A 352 -18.96 -3.20 40.37
C LEU A 352 -18.64 -2.65 38.96
N VAL A 353 -19.19 -1.50 38.55
CA VAL A 353 -18.97 -0.93 37.21
C VAL A 353 -17.91 0.18 37.18
N LYS A 354 -17.40 0.65 38.32
CA LYS A 354 -16.52 1.84 38.38
C LYS A 354 -15.00 1.60 38.28
N GLN A 355 -14.54 0.37 38.02
CA GLN A 355 -13.11 0.05 37.86
C GLN A 355 -12.71 -0.49 36.47
N GLN A 356 -13.47 -0.19 35.42
CA GLN A 356 -13.09 -0.53 34.04
C GLN A 356 -12.62 0.63 33.10
N PRO A 357 -12.18 1.83 33.54
CA PRO A 357 -11.76 2.87 32.60
C PRO A 357 -10.31 2.73 32.07
N SER A 358 -9.45 1.86 32.61
CA SER A 358 -8.04 1.76 32.18
C SER A 358 -7.80 0.82 30.99
N ARG A 359 -8.58 -0.25 30.85
CA ARG A 359 -8.32 -1.32 29.85
C ARG A 359 -8.86 -0.99 28.45
N GLN A 360 -9.93 -0.20 28.37
CA GLN A 360 -10.51 0.25 27.09
C GLN A 360 -9.65 1.32 26.38
N GLN A 361 -8.99 2.20 27.13
CA GLN A 361 -8.07 3.21 26.58
C GLN A 361 -6.80 2.60 25.95
N ILE A 362 -6.43 1.38 26.35
CA ILE A 362 -5.32 0.62 25.74
C ILE A 362 -5.76 0.04 24.38
N LEU A 363 -7.05 -0.32 24.22
CA LEU A 363 -7.60 -0.88 22.98
C LEU A 363 -7.75 0.18 21.87
N GLU A 364 -7.90 1.47 22.18
CA GLU A 364 -8.09 2.52 21.16
C GLU A 364 -6.79 3.02 20.51
N LYS A 365 -5.61 2.64 21.03
CA LYS A 365 -4.32 3.22 20.60
C LYS A 365 -3.78 2.71 19.27
N PHE A 366 -4.20 1.54 18.79
CA PHE A 366 -3.77 0.97 17.50
C PHE A 366 -4.83 1.17 16.43
N LYS A 367 -4.58 2.10 15.50
CA LYS A 367 -5.42 2.29 14.33
C LYS A 367 -4.84 1.49 13.16
N TYR A 368 -5.71 0.80 12.43
CA TYR A 368 -5.35 0.07 11.21
C TYR A 368 -4.70 1.00 10.16
N GLN A 369 -5.05 2.28 10.18
CA GLN A 369 -4.49 3.33 9.32
C GLN A 369 -2.95 3.47 9.43
N GLU A 370 -2.36 3.23 10.60
CA GLU A 370 -0.90 3.31 10.76
C GLU A 370 -0.19 2.14 10.07
N TYR A 371 -0.79 0.95 10.11
CA TYR A 371 -0.30 -0.21 9.36
C TYR A 371 -0.41 0.03 7.85
N GLN A 372 -1.53 0.58 7.37
CA GLN A 372 -1.68 0.96 5.96
C GLN A 372 -0.62 1.97 5.52
N THR A 373 -0.25 2.92 6.39
CA THR A 373 0.81 3.89 6.11
C THR A 373 2.17 3.21 5.98
N LEU A 374 2.47 2.20 6.82
CA LEU A 374 3.69 1.40 6.72
C LEU A 374 3.74 0.57 5.42
N VAL A 375 2.60 -0.03 5.04
CA VAL A 375 2.48 -0.80 3.78
C VAL A 375 2.74 0.10 2.58
N GLY A 376 2.05 1.25 2.49
CA GLY A 376 2.26 2.20 1.40
C GLY A 376 3.69 2.74 1.36
N LEU A 377 4.33 2.94 2.51
CA LEU A 377 5.75 3.34 2.55
C LEU A 377 6.67 2.24 1.98
N SER A 378 6.34 0.96 2.20
CA SER A 378 7.10 -0.18 1.65
C SER A 378 7.00 -0.23 0.12
N GLU A 379 5.81 -0.08 -0.42
CA GLU A 379 5.57 -0.03 -1.88
C GLU A 379 6.40 1.10 -2.53
N ARG A 380 6.42 2.29 -1.90
CA ARG A 380 7.26 3.41 -2.37
C ARG A 380 8.76 3.15 -2.30
N PHE A 381 9.24 2.34 -1.35
CA PHE A 381 10.65 1.91 -1.34
C PHE A 381 10.94 0.97 -2.50
N GLU A 382 10.06 0.01 -2.77
CA GLU A 382 10.20 -0.95 -3.87
C GLU A 382 10.25 -0.25 -5.23
N GLU A 383 9.30 0.67 -5.47
CA GLU A 383 9.27 1.50 -6.68
C GLU A 383 10.58 2.29 -6.87
N ALA A 384 11.03 2.98 -5.81
CA ALA A 384 12.24 3.80 -5.88
C ALA A 384 13.51 2.98 -6.12
N ILE A 385 13.64 1.84 -5.45
CA ILE A 385 14.78 0.92 -5.64
C ILE A 385 14.78 0.38 -7.07
N LEU A 386 13.62 0.00 -7.60
CA LEU A 386 13.50 -0.51 -8.96
C LEU A 386 13.88 0.53 -10.00
N VAL A 387 13.39 1.77 -9.89
CA VAL A 387 13.78 2.88 -10.77
C VAL A 387 15.29 3.12 -10.75
N ILE A 388 15.91 3.12 -9.57
CA ILE A 388 17.35 3.31 -9.45
C ILE A 388 18.10 2.18 -10.16
N ARG A 389 17.71 0.91 -9.95
CA ARG A 389 18.35 -0.25 -10.60
C ARG A 389 18.27 -0.18 -12.12
N LEU A 390 17.11 0.18 -12.66
CA LEU A 390 16.91 0.27 -14.10
C LEU A 390 17.74 1.41 -14.72
N ASN A 391 17.79 2.57 -14.06
CA ASN A 391 18.67 3.66 -14.48
C ASN A 391 20.14 3.24 -14.45
N ARG A 392 20.59 2.53 -13.41
CA ARG A 392 21.96 1.99 -13.33
C ARG A 392 22.26 1.03 -14.48
N GLY A 393 21.27 0.22 -14.89
CA GLY A 393 21.33 -0.60 -16.12
C GLY A 393 21.61 0.26 -17.35
N ALA A 394 20.76 1.26 -17.62
CA ALA A 394 20.94 2.17 -18.75
C ALA A 394 22.31 2.91 -18.72
N LEU A 395 22.80 3.30 -17.54
CA LEU A 395 24.13 3.92 -17.35
C LEU A 395 25.28 2.95 -17.65
N ARG A 396 25.10 1.66 -17.34
CA ARG A 396 26.05 0.61 -17.69
C ARG A 396 26.08 0.38 -19.20
N ASP A 397 24.92 0.26 -19.82
CA ASP A 397 24.80 -0.04 -21.25
C ASP A 397 25.40 1.08 -22.11
N ILE A 398 25.17 2.35 -21.76
CA ILE A 398 25.81 3.48 -22.46
C ILE A 398 27.33 3.51 -22.24
N THR A 399 27.80 3.14 -21.04
CA THR A 399 29.23 3.04 -20.75
C THR A 399 29.88 1.96 -21.63
N GLU A 400 29.30 0.76 -21.64
CA GLU A 400 29.77 -0.36 -22.45
C GLU A 400 29.74 -0.03 -23.95
N LYS A 401 28.72 0.68 -24.42
CA LYS A 401 28.65 1.13 -25.81
C LYS A 401 29.78 2.08 -26.20
N HIS A 402 30.17 2.99 -25.30
CA HIS A 402 31.30 3.89 -25.58
C HIS A 402 32.65 3.21 -25.38
N GLU A 403 32.75 2.19 -24.52
CA GLU A 403 33.95 1.35 -24.41
C GLU A 403 34.19 0.55 -25.69
N THR A 404 33.15 -0.14 -26.20
CA THR A 404 33.21 -0.87 -27.47
C THR A 404 33.46 0.04 -28.67
N LEU A 405 32.96 1.29 -28.65
CA LEU A 405 33.26 2.28 -29.69
C LEU A 405 34.75 2.62 -29.79
N MET A 406 35.51 2.54 -28.68
CA MET A 406 36.96 2.75 -28.71
C MET A 406 37.74 1.58 -29.32
N GLU A 407 37.11 0.41 -29.44
CA GLU A 407 37.69 -0.82 -29.97
C GLU A 407 37.23 -1.12 -31.41
N SER A 408 36.10 -0.55 -31.83
CA SER A 408 35.55 -0.73 -33.18
C SER A 408 36.48 -0.15 -34.26
N ASP A 409 36.61 -0.90 -35.36
CA ASP A 409 37.33 -0.51 -36.57
C ASP A 409 36.46 0.26 -37.58
N ASP A 410 35.19 0.52 -37.25
CA ASP A 410 34.26 1.27 -38.10
C ASP A 410 34.55 2.78 -38.10
N LEU A 411 35.37 3.25 -37.15
CA LEU A 411 35.84 4.62 -37.06
C LEU A 411 37.25 4.79 -37.58
N ASP A 412 37.50 5.95 -38.19
CA ASP A 412 38.84 6.37 -38.57
C ASP A 412 39.78 6.39 -37.34
N ALA A 413 41.02 5.91 -37.53
CA ALA A 413 41.95 5.71 -36.43
C ALA A 413 42.38 7.03 -35.77
N GLU A 414 42.55 8.10 -36.54
CA GLU A 414 42.92 9.41 -36.01
C GLU A 414 41.76 10.05 -35.25
N LEU A 415 40.54 9.94 -35.79
CA LEU A 415 39.34 10.43 -35.10
C LEU A 415 39.09 9.64 -33.80
N ARG A 416 39.26 8.31 -33.82
CA ARG A 416 39.13 7.45 -32.64
C ARG A 416 40.12 7.84 -31.54
N ASP A 417 41.35 8.20 -31.89
CA ASP A 417 42.34 8.69 -30.93
C ASP A 417 41.97 10.08 -30.37
N ALA A 418 41.50 10.99 -31.23
CA ALA A 418 41.05 12.32 -30.80
C ALA A 418 39.84 12.25 -29.84
N MET A 419 38.93 11.29 -30.03
CA MET A 419 37.74 11.10 -29.18
C MET A 419 38.01 10.28 -27.91
N ARG A 420 39.15 9.59 -27.81
CA ARG A 420 39.51 8.74 -26.66
C ARG A 420 39.43 9.51 -25.34
N LYS A 421 40.01 10.71 -25.29
CA LYS A 421 40.05 11.52 -24.07
C LYS A 421 38.64 12.00 -23.65
N PRO A 422 37.80 12.57 -24.54
CA PRO A 422 36.39 12.83 -24.25
C PRO A 422 35.62 11.60 -23.74
N ILE A 423 35.77 10.45 -24.38
CA ILE A 423 35.09 9.20 -23.98
C ILE A 423 35.50 8.77 -22.57
N CYS A 424 36.80 8.71 -22.29
CA CYS A 424 37.31 8.35 -20.97
C CYS A 424 36.77 9.29 -19.87
N ARG A 425 36.71 10.60 -20.16
CA ARG A 425 36.16 11.58 -19.22
C ARG A 425 34.65 11.40 -19.02
N PHE A 426 33.91 11.15 -20.09
CA PHE A 426 32.49 10.85 -20.04
C PHE A 426 32.23 9.60 -19.19
N ILE A 427 32.87 8.48 -19.50
CA ILE A 427 32.74 7.22 -18.74
C ILE A 427 33.08 7.41 -17.27
N PHE A 428 34.14 8.16 -16.96
CA PHE A 428 34.49 8.48 -15.57
C PHE A 428 33.36 9.23 -14.85
N LYS A 429 32.74 10.23 -15.50
CA LYS A 429 31.60 10.97 -14.96
C LYS A 429 30.35 10.08 -14.81
N VAL A 430 30.04 9.24 -15.79
CA VAL A 430 28.91 8.29 -15.73
C VAL A 430 29.09 7.30 -14.58
N ARG A 431 30.28 6.69 -14.43
CA ARG A 431 30.60 5.80 -13.30
C ARG A 431 30.48 6.51 -11.95
N ALA A 432 30.80 7.80 -11.90
CA ALA A 432 30.59 8.59 -10.67
C ALA A 432 29.10 8.77 -10.35
N ILE A 433 28.23 8.96 -11.35
CA ILE A 433 26.78 9.00 -11.17
C ILE A 433 26.27 7.61 -10.71
N ASP A 434 26.68 6.53 -11.36
CA ASP A 434 26.30 5.15 -11.00
C ASP A 434 26.65 4.82 -9.53
N ARG A 435 27.88 5.16 -9.10
CA ARG A 435 28.29 4.99 -7.68
C ARG A 435 27.40 5.77 -6.72
N ARG A 436 26.97 6.98 -7.08
CA ARG A 436 26.07 7.76 -6.21
C ARG A 436 24.67 7.17 -6.17
N LEU A 437 24.16 6.67 -7.30
CA LEU A 437 22.91 5.91 -7.35
C LEU A 437 22.98 4.63 -6.51
N GLU A 438 24.07 3.88 -6.56
CA GLU A 438 24.31 2.69 -5.74
C GLU A 438 24.28 2.99 -4.24
N ILE A 439 24.89 4.10 -3.82
CA ILE A 439 24.83 4.55 -2.43
C ILE A 439 23.38 4.82 -2.01
N ARG A 440 22.58 5.47 -2.88
CA ARG A 440 21.16 5.73 -2.60
C ARG A 440 20.33 4.45 -2.54
N GLU A 441 20.57 3.53 -3.47
CA GLU A 441 19.95 2.20 -3.47
C GLU A 441 20.22 1.49 -2.14
N THR A 442 21.48 1.44 -1.71
CA THR A 442 21.88 0.81 -0.45
C THR A 442 21.20 1.46 0.76
N GLN A 443 21.09 2.80 0.78
CA GLN A 443 20.35 3.52 1.82
C GLN A 443 18.88 3.14 1.86
N LEU A 444 18.20 3.10 0.70
CA LEU A 444 16.79 2.73 0.61
C LEU A 444 16.56 1.27 1.02
N VAL A 445 17.41 0.34 0.59
CA VAL A 445 17.34 -1.08 0.99
C VAL A 445 17.48 -1.22 2.51
N SER A 446 18.44 -0.52 3.12
CA SER A 446 18.60 -0.55 4.58
C SER A 446 17.37 0.00 5.32
N LEU A 447 16.78 1.08 4.83
CA LEU A 447 15.55 1.65 5.38
C LEU A 447 14.35 0.72 5.19
N GLN A 448 14.25 0.05 4.05
CA GLN A 448 13.22 -0.93 3.75
C GLN A 448 13.30 -2.13 4.70
N THR A 449 14.50 -2.69 4.95
CA THR A 449 14.68 -3.77 5.93
C THR A 449 14.17 -3.37 7.31
N ARG A 450 14.54 -2.17 7.78
CA ARG A 450 14.06 -1.63 9.05
C ARG A 450 12.54 -1.42 9.08
N LEU A 451 11.96 -1.02 7.95
CA LEU A 451 10.52 -0.86 7.80
C LEU A 451 9.80 -2.21 7.89
N ILE A 452 10.32 -3.24 7.23
CA ILE A 452 9.77 -4.61 7.25
C ILE A 452 9.82 -5.18 8.67
N GLU A 453 10.93 -4.98 9.40
CA GLU A 453 11.02 -5.32 10.82
C GLU A 453 9.97 -4.55 11.66
N GLY A 454 9.78 -3.26 11.37
CA GLY A 454 8.75 -2.45 12.03
C GLY A 454 7.32 -2.94 11.73
N LYS A 455 7.07 -3.36 10.49
CA LYS A 455 5.79 -3.91 10.04
C LYS A 455 5.47 -5.23 10.73
N SER A 456 6.44 -6.15 10.81
CA SER A 456 6.25 -7.43 11.50
C SER A 456 6.02 -7.25 13.00
N LEU A 457 6.69 -6.30 13.64
CA LEU A 457 6.39 -5.91 15.03
C LEU A 457 4.95 -5.40 15.18
N TYR A 458 4.48 -4.59 14.24
CA TYR A 458 3.10 -4.08 14.25
C TYR A 458 2.06 -5.19 14.06
N GLU A 459 2.31 -6.13 13.13
CA GLU A 459 1.46 -7.31 12.91
C GLU A 459 1.38 -8.18 14.17
N ASN A 460 2.52 -8.49 14.79
CA ASN A 460 2.57 -9.25 16.04
C ASN A 460 1.79 -8.57 17.17
N LEU A 461 1.85 -7.25 17.24
CA LEU A 461 1.14 -6.46 18.25
C LEU A 461 -0.38 -6.42 17.99
N LEU A 462 -0.79 -6.34 16.73
CA LEU A 462 -2.20 -6.47 16.35
C LEU A 462 -2.75 -7.87 16.68
N GLN A 463 -1.98 -8.93 16.43
CA GLN A 463 -2.35 -10.30 16.80
C GLN A 463 -2.41 -10.49 18.31
N TYR A 464 -1.44 -9.97 19.05
CA TYR A 464 -1.46 -10.00 20.51
C TYR A 464 -2.74 -9.34 21.06
N ARG A 465 -3.15 -8.21 20.47
CA ARG A 465 -4.40 -7.54 20.83
C ARG A 465 -5.63 -8.39 20.52
N SER A 466 -5.73 -8.98 19.33
CA SER A 466 -6.90 -9.80 18.98
C SER A 466 -7.06 -10.98 19.93
N LEU A 467 -5.94 -11.58 20.35
CA LEU A 467 -5.91 -12.62 21.38
C LEU A 467 -6.38 -12.12 22.75
N GLN A 468 -5.91 -10.95 23.21
CA GLN A 468 -6.38 -10.35 24.47
C GLN A 468 -7.89 -10.06 24.46
N VAL A 469 -8.40 -9.56 23.34
CA VAL A 469 -9.84 -9.30 23.16
C VAL A 469 -10.63 -10.61 23.21
N ALA A 470 -10.17 -11.65 22.51
CA ALA A 470 -10.81 -12.97 22.56
C ALA A 470 -10.82 -13.56 23.97
N GLN A 471 -9.71 -13.42 24.71
CA GLN A 471 -9.63 -13.84 26.12
C GLN A 471 -10.64 -13.09 27.01
N MET A 472 -10.76 -11.77 26.85
CA MET A 472 -11.75 -10.99 27.59
C MET A 472 -13.19 -11.43 27.29
N PHE A 473 -13.52 -11.69 26.03
CA PHE A 473 -14.84 -12.20 25.67
C PHE A 473 -15.10 -13.60 26.25
N ALA A 474 -14.09 -14.47 26.28
CA ALA A 474 -14.19 -15.77 26.93
C ALA A 474 -14.41 -15.63 28.44
N GLU A 475 -13.64 -14.78 29.13
CA GLU A 475 -13.79 -14.52 30.57
C GLU A 475 -15.19 -13.98 30.90
N ILE A 476 -15.63 -12.93 30.19
CA ILE A 476 -16.97 -12.35 30.35
C ILE A 476 -18.04 -13.40 30.05
N GLY A 477 -17.85 -14.23 29.02
CA GLY A 477 -18.76 -15.34 28.69
C GLY A 477 -18.88 -16.36 29.82
N THR A 478 -17.75 -16.74 30.43
CA THR A 478 -17.75 -17.66 31.58
C THR A 478 -18.41 -17.05 32.81
N GLN A 479 -18.10 -15.79 33.13
CA GLN A 479 -18.69 -15.09 34.27
C GLN A 479 -20.19 -14.88 34.09
N SER A 480 -20.63 -14.51 32.88
CA SER A 480 -22.04 -14.39 32.53
C SER A 480 -22.76 -15.73 32.65
N SER A 481 -22.11 -16.83 32.25
CA SER A 481 -22.68 -18.18 32.37
C SER A 481 -22.87 -18.60 33.84
N VAL A 482 -21.88 -18.34 34.70
CA VAL A 482 -21.99 -18.60 36.15
C VAL A 482 -23.09 -17.76 36.79
N THR A 483 -23.17 -16.47 36.42
CA THR A 483 -24.22 -15.57 36.92
C THR A 483 -25.60 -16.05 36.46
N MET A 484 -25.74 -16.44 35.19
CA MET A 484 -26.97 -17.01 34.64
C MET A 484 -27.39 -18.28 35.37
N GLN A 485 -26.44 -19.17 35.68
CA GLN A 485 -26.71 -20.37 36.47
C GLN A 485 -27.27 -20.03 37.86
N SER A 486 -26.69 -19.02 38.52
CA SER A 486 -27.17 -18.56 39.83
C SER A 486 -28.56 -17.93 39.76
N ILE A 487 -28.87 -17.19 38.70
CA ILE A 487 -30.20 -16.61 38.46
C ILE A 487 -31.20 -17.73 38.21
N ALA A 488 -30.90 -18.68 37.30
CA ALA A 488 -31.76 -19.81 37.00
C ALA A 488 -32.08 -20.63 38.26
N TYR A 489 -31.08 -20.87 39.13
CA TYR A 489 -31.29 -21.57 40.40
C TYR A 489 -32.22 -20.79 41.36
N ARG A 490 -32.07 -19.46 41.45
CA ARG A 490 -32.98 -18.62 42.25
C ARG A 490 -34.41 -18.65 41.69
N THR A 491 -34.57 -18.54 40.37
CA THR A 491 -35.86 -18.62 39.69
C THR A 491 -36.54 -19.98 39.87
N GLU A 492 -35.78 -21.08 39.83
CA GLU A 492 -36.29 -22.43 40.12
C GLU A 492 -36.87 -22.49 41.55
N ARG A 493 -36.13 -21.99 42.54
CA ARG A 493 -36.58 -21.99 43.94
C ARG A 493 -37.79 -21.10 44.18
N GLU A 494 -37.85 -19.93 43.53
CA GLU A 494 -39.03 -19.05 43.57
C GLU A 494 -40.25 -19.77 42.99
N THR A 495 -40.09 -20.47 41.87
CA THR A 495 -41.15 -21.26 41.23
C THR A 495 -41.65 -22.38 42.15
N VAL A 496 -40.74 -23.12 42.80
CA VAL A 496 -41.11 -24.17 43.77
C VAL A 496 -41.87 -23.59 44.96
N SER A 497 -41.47 -22.42 45.46
CA SER A 497 -42.14 -21.77 46.60
C SER A 497 -43.58 -21.36 46.25
N ILE A 498 -43.81 -20.86 45.02
CA ILE A 498 -45.16 -20.55 44.51
C ILE A 498 -46.03 -21.83 44.49
N HIS A 499 -45.46 -22.95 44.04
CA HIS A 499 -46.18 -24.23 44.04
C HIS A 499 -46.54 -24.71 45.46
N VAL A 500 -45.69 -24.45 46.46
CA VAL A 500 -46.01 -24.80 47.86
C VAL A 500 -47.17 -23.94 48.40
N ILE A 501 -47.15 -22.61 48.18
CA ILE A 501 -48.23 -21.71 48.62
C ILE A 501 -49.57 -22.09 47.97
N THR A 502 -49.56 -22.42 46.68
CA THR A 502 -50.78 -22.84 45.97
C THR A 502 -51.36 -24.15 46.51
N VAL A 503 -50.53 -25.13 46.90
CA VAL A 503 -51.03 -26.36 47.56
C VAL A 503 -51.65 -26.06 48.92
N VAL A 504 -51.01 -25.22 49.74
CA VAL A 504 -51.53 -24.85 51.06
C VAL A 504 -52.89 -24.15 50.95
N THR A 505 -53.03 -23.20 50.02
CA THR A 505 -54.29 -22.49 49.80
C THR A 505 -55.40 -23.42 49.29
N LEU A 506 -55.10 -24.36 48.39
CA LEU A 506 -56.05 -25.35 47.89
C LEU A 506 -56.59 -26.30 48.97
N LEU A 507 -55.82 -26.55 50.03
CA LEU A 507 -56.24 -27.38 51.16
C LEU A 507 -57.19 -26.63 52.10
N PHE A 508 -56.95 -25.34 52.33
CA PHE A 508 -57.76 -24.53 53.24
C PHE A 508 -59.04 -24.00 52.61
N LEU A 509 -59.05 -23.75 51.29
CA LEU A 509 -60.17 -23.11 50.59
C LEU A 509 -61.51 -23.87 50.75
N PRO A 510 -61.58 -25.21 50.60
CA PRO A 510 -62.82 -25.96 50.82
C PRO A 510 -63.32 -25.86 52.27
N ALA A 511 -62.40 -25.96 53.24
CA ALA A 511 -62.72 -25.88 54.65
C ALA A 511 -63.25 -24.48 55.04
N THR A 512 -62.66 -23.41 54.50
CA THR A 512 -63.12 -22.04 54.77
C THR A 512 -64.46 -21.75 54.12
N PHE A 513 -64.68 -22.21 52.88
CA PHE A 513 -65.97 -22.08 52.21
C PHE A 513 -67.08 -22.82 52.98
N LEU A 514 -66.84 -24.08 53.36
CA LEU A 514 -67.81 -24.86 54.13
C LEU A 514 -68.09 -24.22 55.49
N SER A 515 -67.06 -23.78 56.21
CA SER A 515 -67.23 -23.08 57.49
C SER A 515 -68.13 -21.84 57.34
N SER A 516 -67.89 -21.03 56.31
CA SER A 516 -68.72 -19.86 56.01
C SER A 516 -70.15 -20.25 55.60
N PHE A 517 -70.32 -21.34 54.86
CA PHE A 517 -71.64 -21.86 54.47
C PHE A 517 -72.46 -22.31 55.70
N PHE A 518 -71.86 -23.05 56.62
CA PHE A 518 -72.51 -23.43 57.89
C PHE A 518 -72.79 -22.22 58.78
N GLN A 519 -71.94 -21.18 58.74
CA GLN A 519 -72.17 -19.92 59.44
C GLN A 519 -73.32 -19.09 58.83
N SER A 520 -73.61 -19.22 57.53
CA SER A 520 -74.62 -18.40 56.83
C SER A 520 -76.07 -18.63 57.29
N GLY A 521 -76.33 -19.65 58.12
CA GLY A 521 -77.65 -19.95 58.67
C GLY A 521 -78.62 -20.66 57.71
N VAL A 522 -78.14 -21.10 56.53
CA VAL A 522 -78.93 -21.88 55.53
C VAL A 522 -79.45 -23.21 56.08
N LEU A 523 -78.74 -23.82 57.04
CA LEU A 523 -79.17 -25.00 57.75
C LEU A 523 -79.87 -24.58 59.05
N GLN A 524 -81.20 -24.46 59.02
CA GLN A 524 -82.00 -24.21 60.22
C GLN A 524 -82.27 -25.52 60.96
N TRP A 525 -81.84 -25.56 62.22
CA TRP A 525 -82.02 -26.71 63.09
C TRP A 525 -83.13 -26.40 64.09
N GLN A 526 -84.10 -27.30 64.21
CA GLN A 526 -85.27 -27.10 65.08
C GLN A 526 -84.86 -27.27 66.54
N ASP A 527 -84.69 -26.15 67.25
CA ASP A 527 -84.35 -26.16 68.67
C ASP A 527 -85.56 -26.62 69.50
N THR A 528 -85.41 -27.77 70.16
CA THR A 528 -86.26 -28.13 71.30
C THR A 528 -85.33 -28.29 72.50
N GLN A 529 -85.54 -27.42 73.50
CA GLN A 529 -84.90 -27.31 74.81
C GLN A 529 -83.90 -26.15 74.99
N VAL A 530 -84.10 -25.49 76.13
CA VAL A 530 -83.69 -24.15 76.55
C VAL A 530 -82.19 -24.04 76.82
N PHE A 531 -81.61 -22.91 76.41
CA PHE A 531 -80.21 -22.54 76.59
C PHE A 531 -79.81 -22.44 78.07
N THR A 532 -78.89 -23.31 78.50
CA THR A 532 -78.07 -23.11 79.71
C THR A 532 -76.58 -23.24 79.37
N GLY A 533 -75.90 -22.09 79.25
CA GLY A 533 -74.54 -21.79 79.74
C GLY A 533 -73.34 -22.73 79.53
N GLN A 534 -73.42 -23.83 78.78
CA GLN A 534 -72.29 -24.71 78.47
C GLN A 534 -72.10 -24.82 76.95
N TRP A 535 -70.85 -24.78 76.49
CA TRP A 535 -70.54 -24.99 75.08
C TRP A 535 -70.77 -26.47 74.73
N PHE A 536 -71.93 -26.80 74.17
CA PHE A 536 -72.23 -28.14 73.66
C PHE A 536 -71.74 -28.26 72.21
N LEU A 537 -70.64 -28.99 72.01
CA LEU A 537 -70.19 -29.38 70.68
C LEU A 537 -71.22 -30.38 70.10
N ARG A 538 -72.06 -29.93 69.15
CA ARG A 538 -72.99 -30.84 68.48
C ARG A 538 -72.20 -31.77 67.55
N THR A 539 -71.94 -32.98 68.03
CA THR A 539 -71.21 -34.04 67.30
C THR A 539 -71.80 -34.35 65.94
N GLU A 540 -73.12 -34.25 65.77
CA GLU A 540 -73.79 -34.50 64.48
C GLU A 540 -73.46 -33.46 63.40
N VAL A 541 -73.39 -32.17 63.76
CA VAL A 541 -73.04 -31.08 62.82
C VAL A 541 -71.56 -31.17 62.44
N PHE A 542 -70.71 -31.46 63.42
CA PHE A 542 -69.28 -31.67 63.20
C PHE A 542 -69.01 -32.88 62.29
N LYS A 543 -69.78 -33.96 62.44
CA LYS A 543 -69.70 -35.15 61.59
C LYS A 543 -70.13 -34.86 60.15
N LEU A 544 -71.20 -34.09 59.94
CA LEU A 544 -71.63 -33.66 58.60
C LEU A 544 -70.58 -32.76 57.93
N PHE A 545 -70.03 -31.81 58.68
CA PHE A 545 -68.95 -30.93 58.22
C PHE A 545 -67.73 -31.73 57.75
N ILE A 546 -67.24 -32.66 58.57
CA ILE A 546 -66.10 -33.52 58.20
C ILE A 546 -66.45 -34.40 56.99
N SER A 547 -67.66 -34.97 56.95
CA SER A 547 -68.10 -35.87 55.87
C SER A 547 -68.16 -35.20 54.50
N ILE A 548 -68.43 -33.89 54.43
CA ILE A 548 -68.50 -33.13 53.17
C ILE A 548 -67.16 -32.44 52.88
N CYS A 549 -66.45 -31.96 53.91
CA CYS A 549 -65.19 -31.26 53.73
C CYS A 549 -64.10 -32.17 53.15
N ILE A 550 -63.89 -33.37 53.71
CA ILE A 550 -62.85 -34.31 53.24
C ILE A 550 -62.97 -34.63 51.75
N PRO A 551 -64.14 -35.05 51.21
CA PRO A 551 -64.25 -35.37 49.78
C PRO A 551 -64.07 -34.13 48.89
N MET A 552 -64.50 -32.95 49.33
CA MET A 552 -64.25 -31.69 48.61
C MET A 552 -62.76 -31.36 48.55
N THR A 553 -62.02 -31.53 49.65
CA THR A 553 -60.57 -31.31 49.68
C THR A 553 -59.82 -32.34 48.82
N VAL A 554 -60.28 -33.59 48.80
CA VAL A 554 -59.72 -34.63 47.92
C VAL A 554 -59.98 -34.28 46.45
N LEU A 555 -61.17 -33.79 46.11
CA LEU A 555 -61.52 -33.39 44.75
C LEU A 555 -60.67 -32.21 44.26
N THR A 556 -60.49 -31.15 45.08
CA THR A 556 -59.67 -30.00 44.70
C THR A 556 -58.21 -30.37 44.50
N LEU A 557 -57.67 -31.28 45.34
CA LEU A 557 -56.31 -31.81 45.18
C LEU A 557 -56.17 -32.69 43.93
N LEU A 558 -57.16 -33.52 43.61
CA LEU A 558 -57.14 -34.35 42.40
C LEU A 558 -57.19 -33.51 41.12
N VAL A 559 -58.04 -32.48 41.07
CA VAL A 559 -58.10 -31.55 39.93
C VAL A 559 -56.75 -30.87 39.73
N TRP A 560 -56.13 -30.37 40.80
CA TRP A 560 -54.81 -29.75 40.73
C TRP A 560 -53.70 -30.73 40.32
N MET A 561 -53.71 -31.97 40.82
CA MET A 561 -52.78 -33.01 40.38
C MET A 561 -52.94 -33.33 38.90
N CYS A 562 -54.17 -33.44 38.40
CA CYS A 562 -54.44 -33.64 36.98
C CYS A 562 -53.93 -32.46 36.14
N VAL A 563 -54.27 -31.22 36.50
CA VAL A 563 -53.86 -30.02 35.74
C VAL A 563 -52.34 -29.85 35.76
N SER A 564 -51.70 -30.02 36.92
CA SER A 564 -50.24 -29.91 37.03
C SER A 564 -49.51 -31.05 36.30
N TYR A 565 -50.07 -32.26 36.29
CA TYR A 565 -49.54 -33.39 35.52
C TYR A 565 -49.66 -33.15 34.01
N TRP A 566 -50.82 -32.69 33.53
CA TRP A 566 -51.02 -32.34 32.11
C TRP A 566 -50.13 -31.19 31.67
N GLY A 567 -49.98 -30.15 32.50
CA GLY A 567 -49.07 -29.04 32.25
C GLY A 567 -47.61 -29.51 32.13
N ARG A 568 -47.14 -30.39 33.02
CA ARG A 568 -45.79 -30.98 32.93
C ARG A 568 -45.60 -31.81 31.67
N LEU A 569 -46.61 -32.56 31.24
CA LEU A 569 -46.54 -33.37 30.03
C LEU A 569 -46.48 -32.50 28.76
N GLN A 570 -47.23 -31.40 28.71
CA GLN A 570 -47.14 -30.42 27.62
C GLN A 570 -45.78 -29.73 27.58
N SER A 571 -45.22 -29.32 28.72
CA SER A 571 -43.88 -28.72 28.77
C SER A 571 -42.79 -29.71 28.31
N ARG A 572 -42.90 -30.99 28.68
CA ARG A 572 -41.99 -32.05 28.18
C ARG A 572 -42.10 -32.27 26.68
N ARG A 573 -43.32 -32.19 26.11
CA ARG A 573 -43.54 -32.28 24.66
C ARG A 573 -42.96 -31.07 23.91
N LYS A 574 -43.07 -29.87 24.46
CA LYS A 574 -42.45 -28.65 23.89
C LYS A 574 -40.91 -28.72 23.90
N LEU A 575 -40.31 -29.11 25.03
CA LEU A 575 -38.86 -29.31 25.14
C LEU A 575 -38.33 -30.39 24.18
N ALA A 576 -39.10 -31.46 23.95
CA ALA A 576 -38.75 -32.49 22.97
C ALA A 576 -38.89 -32.02 21.52
N ALA A 577 -39.83 -31.12 21.23
CA ALA A 577 -39.98 -30.50 19.91
C ALA A 577 -38.82 -29.53 19.61
N ASP A 578 -38.47 -28.65 20.56
CA ASP A 578 -37.34 -27.72 20.42
C ASP A 578 -35.99 -28.47 20.30
N ALA A 579 -35.81 -29.55 21.05
CA ALA A 579 -34.62 -30.40 20.94
C ALA A 579 -34.52 -31.13 19.58
N GLY A 580 -35.67 -31.48 18.98
CA GLY A 580 -35.74 -32.05 17.63
C GLY A 580 -35.43 -31.03 16.54
N GLU A 581 -35.84 -29.77 16.72
CA GLU A 581 -35.60 -28.68 15.77
C GLU A 581 -34.13 -28.24 15.74
N VAL A 582 -33.45 -28.23 16.90
CA VAL A 582 -32.00 -27.96 16.99
C VAL A 582 -31.16 -29.11 16.41
N ALA A 583 -31.62 -30.36 16.49
CA ALA A 583 -30.94 -31.51 15.91
C ALA A 583 -31.14 -31.63 14.38
N ALA A 584 -32.16 -30.98 13.81
CA ALA A 584 -32.47 -30.99 12.39
C ALA A 584 -31.75 -29.87 11.58
N MET A 585 -31.03 -28.96 12.24
CA MET A 585 -30.15 -28.00 11.56
C MET A 585 -28.92 -28.74 11.00
N PRO A 586 -28.70 -28.77 9.67
CA PRO A 586 -27.53 -29.42 9.10
C PRO A 586 -26.25 -28.69 9.55
N ALA A 587 -25.39 -29.41 10.25
CA ALA A 587 -24.06 -28.97 10.64
C ALA A 587 -23.20 -28.70 9.39
N PHE A 588 -23.18 -27.45 8.94
CA PHE A 588 -22.12 -26.97 8.06
C PHE A 588 -20.96 -26.43 8.90
N LEU A 589 -19.77 -26.94 8.57
CA LEU A 589 -18.42 -26.46 8.90
C LEU A 589 -17.76 -27.07 10.14
N SER A 590 -16.96 -28.11 9.88
CA SER A 590 -15.51 -28.03 10.13
C SER A 590 -14.76 -29.10 9.34
N SER A 591 -14.10 -28.72 8.23
CA SER A 591 -12.89 -29.41 7.79
C SER A 591 -11.70 -28.49 8.04
N PRO A 592 -10.56 -29.00 8.54
CA PRO A 592 -9.39 -28.19 8.79
C PRO A 592 -8.52 -28.11 7.52
N VAL A 593 -8.10 -26.90 7.17
CA VAL A 593 -6.80 -26.60 6.55
C VAL A 593 -6.21 -25.41 7.30
#